data_AF-A0A2T6AM63-F1
#
_entry.id   AF-A0A2T6AM63-F1
#
_cell.length_a   1.000
_cell.length_b   1.000
_cell.length_c   1.000
_cell.angle_alpha   90.00
_cell.angle_beta   90.00
_cell.angle_gamma   90.00
#
_symmetry.space_group_name_H-M   'P 1'
#
loop_
_entity.id
_entity.type
_entity.pdbx_description
1 polymer ?
#
loop_
_entity_poly.entity_id
_entity_poly.type
_entity_poly.pdbx_seq_one_letter_code
_entity_poly.pdbx_strand_id
1 'polypeptide(L)'
;MEIFRNKNLRFLVYLVVFSFLFYACSIYNTAPISLSEARDKGKKVKVTTTNEKYIFKGIKGSNGEYYGLVRKNNSTFKKLVKAGVIGRESGNLYSFNLEKLDIQKIQAKNYPISTIATVAVSIIGLFVILVIIANDALDGSGSGGYFSY
;
A
#
# COMPACT_ATOMS: atom_id res chain seq x y z
N MET A 1 12.42 -21.21 23.46
CA MET A 1 12.64 -20.33 22.29
C MET A 1 13.92 -20.79 21.56
N GLU A 2 13.90 -21.98 20.97
CA GLU A 2 15.11 -22.64 20.38
C GLU A 2 15.27 -22.43 18.86
N ILE A 3 14.40 -21.62 18.25
CA ILE A 3 14.32 -21.45 16.79
C ILE A 3 15.64 -20.84 16.21
N PHE A 4 16.46 -20.17 17.02
CA PHE A 4 17.64 -19.46 16.53
C PHE A 4 18.96 -20.26 16.51
N ARG A 5 18.94 -21.59 16.73
CA ARG A 5 20.17 -22.41 16.83
C ARG A 5 20.84 -22.71 15.47
N ASN A 6 20.12 -22.62 14.36
CA ASN A 6 20.66 -22.89 13.02
C ASN A 6 20.85 -21.57 12.23
N LYS A 7 22.09 -21.30 11.77
CA LYS A 7 22.47 -20.10 10.99
C LYS A 7 21.62 -19.94 9.72
N ASN A 8 21.26 -21.05 9.07
CA ASN A 8 20.39 -21.05 7.88
C ASN A 8 18.96 -20.62 8.22
N LEU A 9 18.46 -20.96 9.42
CA LEU A 9 17.11 -20.59 9.86
C LEU A 9 17.04 -19.11 10.25
N ARG A 10 18.12 -18.55 10.83
CA ARG A 10 18.24 -17.11 11.09
C ARG A 10 18.14 -16.28 9.81
N PHE A 11 18.86 -16.67 8.77
CA PHE A 11 18.79 -16.02 7.46
C PHE A 11 17.37 -16.06 6.86
N LEU A 12 16.72 -17.22 6.97
CA LEU A 12 15.36 -17.41 6.48
C LEU A 12 14.36 -16.50 7.22
N VAL A 13 14.51 -16.34 8.54
CA VAL A 13 13.70 -15.40 9.33
C VAL A 13 13.92 -13.95 8.88
N TYR A 14 15.17 -13.52 8.64
CA TYR A 14 15.44 -12.17 8.12
C TYR A 14 14.81 -11.93 6.74
N LEU A 15 14.88 -12.92 5.86
CA LEU A 15 14.29 -12.83 4.52
C LEU A 15 12.75 -12.73 4.60
N VAL A 16 12.12 -13.51 5.49
CA VAL A 16 10.67 -13.44 5.73
C VAL A 16 10.26 -12.07 6.28
N VAL A 17 10.98 -11.54 7.27
CA VAL A 17 10.72 -10.20 7.83
C VAL A 17 10.92 -9.12 6.77
N PHE A 18 11.96 -9.22 5.94
CA PHE A 18 12.22 -8.30 4.85
C PHE A 18 11.10 -8.31 3.79
N SER A 19 10.56 -9.49 3.47
CA SER A 19 9.44 -9.65 2.53
C SER A 19 8.19 -8.89 2.98
N PHE A 20 7.90 -8.83 4.29
CA PHE A 20 6.78 -8.06 4.81
C PHE A 20 6.89 -6.54 4.57
N LEU A 21 8.08 -5.99 4.35
CA LEU A 21 8.29 -4.56 4.07
C LEU A 21 7.74 -4.13 2.70
N PHE A 22 7.59 -5.06 1.75
CA PHE A 22 7.11 -4.76 0.41
C PHE A 22 5.58 -4.65 0.29
N TYR A 23 4.82 -5.07 1.30
CA TYR A 23 3.38 -5.26 1.15
C TYR A 23 2.53 -3.97 1.19
N ALA A 24 3.06 -2.81 1.63
CA ALA A 24 2.18 -1.76 2.16
C ALA A 24 2.37 -0.30 1.70
N CYS A 25 3.31 0.05 0.81
CA CYS A 25 3.48 1.47 0.47
C CYS A 25 2.49 1.94 -0.61
N SER A 26 1.55 2.83 -0.24
CA SER A 26 0.72 3.55 -1.20
C SER A 26 0.66 5.05 -0.87
N ILE A 27 1.31 5.85 -1.70
CA ILE A 27 1.41 7.30 -1.54
C ILE A 27 0.41 7.97 -2.50
N TYR A 28 -0.35 8.90 -1.95
CA TYR A 28 -1.33 9.70 -2.67
C TYR A 28 -0.81 11.12 -2.82
N ASN A 29 -1.21 11.83 -3.88
CA ASN A 29 -0.84 13.23 -4.03
C ASN A 29 -1.39 14.05 -2.86
N THR A 30 -0.55 14.93 -2.31
CA THR A 30 -0.92 15.89 -1.27
C THR A 30 -1.88 16.94 -1.82
N ALA A 31 -1.68 17.37 -3.06
CA ALA A 31 -2.55 18.28 -3.79
C ALA A 31 -3.89 17.62 -4.13
N PRO A 32 -5.03 18.27 -3.79
CA PRO A 32 -6.33 17.86 -4.31
C PRO A 32 -6.39 18.06 -5.83
N ILE A 33 -7.10 17.17 -6.52
CA ILE A 33 -7.37 17.26 -7.95
C ILE A 33 -8.88 17.38 -8.18
N SER A 34 -9.29 17.90 -9.33
CA SER A 34 -10.71 18.00 -9.70
C SER A 34 -11.28 16.66 -10.17
N LEU A 35 -12.61 16.54 -10.22
CA LEU A 35 -13.31 15.36 -10.73
C LEU A 35 -12.99 15.08 -12.21
N SER A 36 -12.88 16.14 -13.02
CA SER A 36 -12.51 16.03 -14.44
C SER A 36 -11.08 15.52 -14.60
N GLU A 37 -10.13 16.08 -13.85
CA GLU A 37 -8.74 15.64 -13.89
C GLU A 37 -8.57 14.21 -13.35
N ALA A 38 -9.38 13.82 -12.36
CA ALA A 38 -9.41 12.46 -11.82
C ALA A 38 -9.97 11.44 -12.83
N ARG A 39 -10.97 11.83 -13.63
CA ARG A 39 -11.47 11.03 -14.76
C ARG A 39 -10.35 10.81 -15.78
N ASP A 40 -9.69 11.87 -16.21
CA ASP A 40 -8.71 11.82 -17.30
C ASP A 40 -7.46 11.02 -16.90
N LYS A 41 -7.10 11.05 -15.61
CA LYS A 41 -5.98 10.25 -15.09
C LYS A 41 -6.28 8.75 -15.02
N GLY A 42 -7.56 8.33 -14.97
CA GLY A 42 -7.96 6.92 -14.89
C GLY A 42 -7.35 6.13 -13.72
N LYS A 43 -6.85 6.82 -12.68
CA LYS A 43 -6.09 6.24 -11.57
C LYS A 43 -6.97 6.02 -10.34
N LYS A 44 -6.50 5.16 -9.43
CA LYS A 44 -7.06 5.05 -8.08
C LYS A 44 -7.11 6.42 -7.42
N VAL A 45 -8.25 6.74 -6.83
CA VAL A 45 -8.53 8.02 -6.18
C VAL A 45 -9.05 7.80 -4.78
N LYS A 46 -8.57 8.62 -3.86
CA LYS A 46 -9.09 8.73 -2.50
C LYS A 46 -9.97 9.96 -2.44
N VAL A 47 -11.23 9.76 -2.11
CA VAL A 47 -12.21 10.82 -1.89
C VAL A 47 -12.41 10.94 -0.39
N THR A 48 -12.18 12.12 0.15
CA THR A 48 -12.40 12.43 1.56
C THR A 48 -13.67 13.26 1.63
N THR A 49 -14.65 12.75 2.38
CA THR A 49 -15.87 13.46 2.76
C THR A 49 -15.74 13.98 4.18
N THR A 50 -16.76 14.68 4.67
CA THR A 50 -16.77 15.31 5.99
C THR A 50 -16.55 14.34 7.15
N ASN A 51 -16.94 13.07 7.02
CA ASN A 51 -16.79 12.07 8.08
C ASN A 51 -15.96 10.85 7.68
N GLU A 52 -15.74 10.58 6.39
CA GLU A 52 -15.11 9.33 5.95
C GLU A 52 -14.20 9.48 4.74
N LYS A 53 -13.34 8.47 4.55
CA LYS A 53 -12.47 8.35 3.38
C LYS A 53 -12.89 7.14 2.57
N TYR A 54 -13.08 7.34 1.27
CA TYR A 54 -13.47 6.33 0.30
C TYR A 54 -12.39 6.16 -0.76
N ILE A 55 -12.10 4.92 -1.14
CA ILE A 55 -11.07 4.61 -2.14
C ILE A 55 -11.74 4.00 -3.37
N PHE A 56 -11.73 4.78 -4.43
CA PHE A 56 -12.27 4.43 -5.73
C PHE A 56 -11.16 3.93 -6.65
N LYS A 57 -11.49 2.99 -7.54
CA LYS A 57 -10.56 2.50 -8.55
C LYS A 57 -10.30 3.50 -9.67
N GLY A 58 -11.29 4.35 -9.93
CA GLY A 58 -11.26 5.40 -10.93
C GLY A 58 -12.59 6.16 -10.90
N ILE A 59 -12.65 7.24 -11.67
CA ILE A 59 -13.86 8.05 -11.84
C ILE A 59 -14.28 7.97 -13.31
N LYS A 60 -15.58 7.81 -13.55
CA LYS A 60 -16.18 7.85 -14.89
C LYS A 60 -17.17 9.02 -14.94
N GLY A 61 -17.05 9.86 -15.95
CA GLY A 61 -18.06 10.89 -16.24
C GLY A 61 -19.07 10.36 -17.25
N SER A 62 -20.36 10.57 -17.01
CA SER A 62 -21.43 10.28 -17.98
C SER A 62 -22.53 11.31 -17.85
N ASN A 63 -22.92 11.96 -18.95
CA ASN A 63 -24.01 12.94 -18.99
C ASN A 63 -23.85 14.11 -17.99
N GLY A 64 -22.62 14.61 -17.79
CA GLY A 64 -22.34 15.70 -16.86
C GLY A 64 -22.16 15.27 -15.41
N GLU A 65 -22.54 14.04 -15.05
CA GLU A 65 -22.39 13.50 -13.70
C GLU A 65 -21.11 12.67 -13.55
N TYR A 66 -20.55 12.65 -12.34
CA TYR A 66 -19.36 11.88 -12.00
C TYR A 66 -19.66 10.67 -11.13
N TYR A 67 -19.08 9.53 -11.50
CA TYR A 67 -19.29 8.25 -10.85
C TYR A 67 -17.97 7.64 -10.38
N GLY A 68 -17.89 7.27 -9.10
CA GLY A 68 -16.77 6.54 -8.52
C GLY A 68 -16.94 5.04 -8.71
N LEU A 69 -15.90 4.38 -9.24
CA LEU A 69 -15.92 2.94 -9.52
C LEU A 69 -15.33 2.13 -8.36
N VAL A 70 -16.07 1.13 -7.86
CA VAL A 70 -15.67 0.28 -6.73
C VAL A 70 -15.99 -1.19 -7.01
N ARG A 71 -15.17 -2.13 -6.52
CA ARG A 71 -15.50 -3.57 -6.55
C ARG A 71 -16.44 -3.94 -5.39
N LYS A 72 -17.35 -4.88 -5.62
CA LYS A 72 -18.29 -5.41 -4.60
C LYS A 72 -17.64 -5.81 -3.28
N ASN A 73 -16.44 -6.42 -3.33
CA ASN A 73 -15.73 -6.88 -2.13
C ASN A 73 -14.82 -5.82 -1.47
N ASN A 74 -14.87 -4.55 -1.89
CA ASN A 74 -14.07 -3.49 -1.29
C ASN A 74 -14.74 -2.96 -0.01
N SER A 75 -13.96 -2.55 1.00
CA SER A 75 -14.46 -1.87 2.19
C SER A 75 -15.26 -0.60 1.84
N THR A 76 -14.84 0.12 0.80
CA THR A 76 -15.54 1.31 0.30
C THR A 76 -16.96 0.96 -0.18
N PHE A 77 -17.13 -0.18 -0.86
CA PHE A 77 -18.46 -0.62 -1.30
C PHE A 77 -19.38 -0.89 -0.11
N LYS A 78 -18.89 -1.64 0.89
CA LYS A 78 -19.65 -1.95 2.10
C LYS A 78 -20.06 -0.69 2.86
N LYS A 79 -19.17 0.31 2.95
CA LYS A 79 -19.47 1.59 3.60
C LYS A 79 -20.54 2.38 2.86
N LEU A 80 -20.42 2.51 1.54
CA LEU A 80 -21.38 3.25 0.73
C LEU A 80 -22.77 2.63 0.76
N VAL A 81 -22.86 1.29 0.69
CA VAL A 81 -24.13 0.59 0.81
C VAL A 81 -24.74 0.74 2.20
N LYS A 82 -23.92 0.65 3.27
CA LYS A 82 -24.38 0.90 4.65
C LYS A 82 -24.87 2.34 4.85
N ALA A 83 -24.27 3.30 4.16
CA ALA A 83 -24.69 4.70 4.16
C ALA A 83 -25.93 4.98 3.29
N GLY A 84 -26.54 3.94 2.69
CA GLY A 84 -27.72 4.09 1.83
C GLY A 84 -27.44 4.61 0.42
N VAL A 85 -26.17 4.69 0.01
CA VAL A 85 -25.80 5.12 -1.35
C VAL A 85 -25.99 3.95 -2.31
N ILE A 86 -26.90 4.10 -3.26
CA ILE A 86 -27.20 3.07 -4.26
C ILE A 86 -26.13 3.11 -5.36
N GLY A 87 -25.35 2.03 -5.47
CA GLY A 87 -24.44 1.82 -6.59
C GLY A 87 -25.14 1.10 -7.74
N ARG A 88 -24.88 1.52 -8.98
CA ARG A 88 -25.29 0.79 -10.18
C ARG A 88 -24.20 -0.20 -10.60
N GLU A 89 -24.60 -1.37 -11.06
CA GLU A 89 -23.67 -2.34 -11.63
C GLU A 89 -23.19 -1.88 -13.01
N SER A 90 -21.89 -1.94 -13.24
CA SER A 90 -21.23 -1.54 -14.48
C SER A 90 -20.14 -2.57 -14.78
N GLY A 91 -20.55 -3.69 -15.38
CA GLY A 91 -19.71 -4.87 -15.56
C GLY A 91 -19.23 -5.43 -14.21
N ASN A 92 -17.92 -5.64 -14.05
CA ASN A 92 -17.31 -6.17 -12.82
C ASN A 92 -17.16 -5.13 -11.69
N LEU A 93 -17.70 -3.92 -11.85
CA LEU A 93 -17.57 -2.80 -10.92
C LEU A 93 -18.95 -2.21 -10.62
N TYR A 94 -19.04 -1.53 -9.50
CA TYR A 94 -20.20 -0.72 -9.12
C TYR A 94 -19.84 0.76 -9.22
N SER A 95 -20.71 1.53 -9.86
CA SER A 95 -20.61 2.97 -10.01
C SER A 95 -21.50 3.66 -8.97
N PHE A 96 -20.90 4.51 -8.15
CA PHE A 96 -21.60 5.35 -7.17
C PHE A 96 -21.55 6.80 -7.63
N ASN A 97 -22.70 7.47 -7.68
CA ASN A 97 -22.74 8.89 -8.03
C ASN A 97 -22.05 9.70 -6.92
N LEU A 98 -21.03 10.48 -7.31
CA LEU A 98 -20.16 11.25 -6.43
C LEU A 98 -20.79 12.58 -5.99
N GLU A 99 -21.77 13.11 -6.70
CA GLU A 99 -22.48 14.35 -6.35
C GLU A 99 -23.38 14.17 -5.13
N LYS A 100 -23.80 12.93 -4.85
CA LYS A 100 -24.53 12.59 -3.62
C LYS A 100 -23.63 12.55 -2.38
N LEU A 101 -22.31 12.67 -2.56
CA LEU A 101 -21.37 12.73 -1.45
C LEU A 101 -20.90 14.17 -1.26
N ASP A 102 -20.83 14.60 0.00
CA ASP A 102 -20.22 15.87 0.38
C ASP A 102 -18.69 15.74 0.30
N ILE A 103 -18.13 16.03 -0.88
CA ILE A 103 -16.70 15.84 -1.17
C ILE A 103 -15.91 17.07 -0.74
N GLN A 104 -15.03 16.88 0.24
CA GLN A 104 -14.07 17.91 0.63
C GLN A 104 -12.78 17.83 -0.19
N LYS A 105 -12.30 16.62 -0.49
CA LYS A 105 -10.98 16.42 -1.11
C LYS A 105 -10.92 15.19 -1.99
N ILE A 106 -10.34 15.33 -3.17
CA ILE A 106 -10.04 14.20 -4.07
C ILE A 106 -8.54 14.13 -4.30
N GLN A 107 -7.94 12.97 -4.07
CA GLN A 107 -6.49 12.75 -4.22
C GLN A 107 -6.25 11.54 -5.12
N ALA A 108 -5.56 11.73 -6.25
CA ALA A 108 -5.10 10.61 -7.06
C ALA A 108 -3.89 9.90 -6.42
N LYS A 109 -3.84 8.58 -6.57
CA LYS A 109 -2.66 7.79 -6.21
C LYS A 109 -1.47 8.19 -7.08
N ASN A 110 -0.33 8.45 -6.45
CA ASN A 110 0.91 8.69 -7.14
C ASN A 110 1.70 7.38 -7.25
N TYR A 111 1.53 6.68 -8.38
CA TYR A 111 2.24 5.44 -8.65
C TYR A 111 3.77 5.59 -8.64
N PRO A 112 4.40 6.53 -9.37
CA PRO A 112 5.86 6.61 -9.40
C PRO A 112 6.46 6.91 -8.02
N ILE A 113 5.88 7.83 -7.24
CA ILE A 113 6.39 8.12 -5.88
C ILE A 113 6.19 6.91 -4.95
N SER A 114 5.04 6.22 -5.03
CA SER A 114 4.82 5.01 -4.24
C SER A 114 5.87 3.93 -4.54
N THR A 115 6.20 3.74 -5.81
CA THR A 115 7.20 2.77 -6.25
C THR A 115 8.59 3.16 -5.77
N ILE A 116 9.01 4.41 -5.98
CA ILE A 116 10.33 4.89 -5.56
C ILE A 116 10.51 4.78 -4.05
N ALA A 117 9.51 5.16 -3.26
CA ALA A 117 9.57 5.05 -1.80
C ALA A 117 9.69 3.59 -1.34
N THR A 118 8.96 2.67 -1.97
CA THR A 118 9.06 1.22 -1.66
C THR A 118 10.46 0.71 -1.96
N VAL A 119 11.02 1.08 -3.12
CA VAL A 119 12.38 0.69 -3.53
C VAL A 119 13.41 1.25 -2.56
N ALA A 120 13.34 2.53 -2.21
CA ALA A 120 14.29 3.16 -1.28
C ALA A 120 14.31 2.47 0.10
N VAL A 121 13.13 2.19 0.67
CA VAL A 121 13.02 1.47 1.95
C VAL A 121 13.60 0.06 1.85
N SER A 122 13.36 -0.63 0.73
CA SER A 122 13.89 -1.99 0.52
C SER A 122 15.42 -2.03 0.46
N ILE A 123 16.06 -1.04 -0.19
CA ILE A 123 17.53 -0.97 -0.27
C ILE A 123 18.14 -0.78 1.12
N ILE A 124 17.56 0.11 1.94
CA ILE A 124 18.01 0.36 3.31
C ILE A 124 17.87 -0.91 4.16
N GLY A 125 16.71 -1.58 4.09
CA GLY A 125 16.49 -2.83 4.83
C GLY A 125 17.47 -3.93 4.44
N LEU A 126 17.77 -4.07 3.14
CA LEU A 126 18.72 -5.06 2.64
C LEU A 126 20.15 -4.74 3.11
N PHE A 127 20.54 -3.47 3.10
CA PHE A 127 21.84 -3.03 3.61
C PHE A 127 22.02 -3.38 5.09
N VAL A 128 21.01 -3.13 5.92
CA VAL A 128 21.04 -3.49 7.36
C VAL A 128 21.20 -4.99 7.56
N ILE A 129 20.47 -5.81 6.79
CA ILE A 129 20.58 -7.27 6.87
C ILE A 129 21.98 -7.74 6.48
N LEU A 130 22.58 -7.17 5.44
CA LEU A 130 23.95 -7.51 5.03
C LEU A 130 24.99 -7.14 6.10
N VAL A 131 24.86 -5.99 6.75
CA VAL A 131 25.75 -5.59 7.85
C VAL A 131 25.63 -6.56 9.04
N ILE A 132 24.42 -6.97 9.40
CA ILE A 132 24.19 -7.95 10.47
C ILE A 132 24.85 -9.29 10.12
N ILE A 133 24.66 -9.79 8.90
CA ILE A 133 25.28 -11.05 8.44
C ILE A 133 26.81 -10.94 8.42
N ALA A 134 27.35 -9.80 7.98
CA ALA A 134 28.80 -9.58 7.95
C ALA A 134 29.40 -9.56 9.36
N ASN A 135 28.75 -8.91 10.32
CA ASN A 135 29.19 -8.91 11.72
C ASN A 135 29.13 -10.31 12.34
N ASP A 136 28.05 -11.06 12.11
CA ASP A 136 27.93 -12.46 12.56
C ASP A 136 29.02 -13.37 11.94
N ALA A 137 29.41 -13.10 10.69
CA ALA A 137 30.48 -13.83 10.01
C ALA A 137 31.86 -13.51 10.57
N LEU A 138 32.11 -12.26 10.97
CA LEU A 138 33.36 -11.83 11.60
C LEU A 138 33.49 -12.40 13.01
N ASP A 139 32.43 -12.38 13.83
CA ASP A 139 32.43 -13.00 15.16
C ASP A 139 32.62 -14.52 15.11
N GLY A 140 32.16 -15.16 14.03
CA GLY A 140 32.38 -16.59 13.77
C GLY A 140 33.81 -16.96 13.37
N SER A 141 34.66 -15.99 13.02
CA SER A 141 36.07 -16.23 12.64
C SER A 141 37.05 -16.13 13.82
N GLY A 142 36.59 -15.71 15.00
CA GLY A 142 37.42 -15.52 16.20
C GLY A 142 37.46 -16.69 17.19
N SER A 143 36.77 -17.81 16.93
CA SER A 143 36.72 -18.97 17.84
C SER A 143 37.47 -20.19 17.29
N GLY A 144 38.74 -19.97 16.93
CA GLY A 144 39.69 -21.01 16.56
C GLY A 144 41.01 -20.88 17.35
N GLY A 145 40.98 -21.20 18.65
CA GLY A 145 42.16 -21.25 19.50
C GLY A 145 41.93 -22.16 20.70
N TYR A 146 42.49 -23.38 20.64
CA TYR A 146 42.52 -24.39 21.70
C TYR A 146 43.58 -24.07 22.78
N PHE A 147 43.37 -24.61 24.01
CA PHE A 147 44.34 -24.86 25.10
C PHE A 147 44.89 -23.62 25.85
N SER A 148 45.18 -23.60 27.15
CA SER A 148 45.30 -24.60 28.22
C SER A 148 45.33 -23.86 29.57
N TYR A 149 44.75 -24.44 30.63
CA TYR A 149 45.27 -24.66 32.00
C TYR A 149 44.11 -25.02 32.93
#